data_AF-A0A1L5KJD7-F1
#
_entry.id   AF-A0A1L5KJD7-F1
#
_cell.length_a   1.000
_cell.length_b   1.000
_cell.length_c   1.000
_cell.angle_alpha   90.00
_cell.angle_beta   90.00
_cell.angle_gamma   90.00
#
_symmetry.space_group_name_H-M   'P 1'
#
loop_
_entity.id
_entity.type
_entity.pdbx_description
1 polymer ?
#
loop_
_entity_poly.entity_id
_entity_poly.type
_entity_poly.pdbx_seq_one_letter_code
_entity_poly.pdbx_strand_id
1 'polypeptide(L)'
;KRPLPNRRNIVLTTKDIKLDGAEVVNSIEELLKLLNTEEETFICGGDSIYKQMLPYADKLYITHIFDEFEADTYFPEITDEWEISESICHKENINHKHPHVFTIYTKNSNK
;
A
#
# COMPACT_ATOMS: atom_id res chain seq x y z
N LYS A 1 13.23 13.62 1.95
CA LYS A 1 12.53 12.67 1.04
C LYS A 1 12.06 13.47 -0.17
N ARG A 2 12.28 12.98 -1.40
CA ARG A 2 11.81 13.66 -2.62
C ARG A 2 10.55 12.94 -3.12
N PRO A 3 9.57 13.68 -3.69
CA PRO A 3 8.43 13.07 -4.35
C PRO A 3 8.88 12.09 -5.43
N LEU A 4 8.07 11.06 -5.63
CA LEU A 4 8.31 10.06 -6.65
C LEU A 4 8.08 10.68 -8.04
N PRO A 5 9.03 10.59 -8.98
CA PRO A 5 8.88 11.21 -10.30
C PRO A 5 7.74 10.55 -11.09
N ASN A 6 7.15 11.33 -12.00
CA ASN A 6 6.06 10.94 -12.90
C ASN A 6 4.80 10.44 -12.19
N ARG A 7 4.58 10.88 -10.94
CA ARG A 7 3.42 10.54 -10.12
C ARG A 7 2.90 11.78 -9.40
N ARG A 8 1.59 11.83 -9.22
CA ARG A 8 0.96 12.75 -8.27
C ARG A 8 1.23 12.21 -6.86
N ASN A 9 1.98 12.96 -6.05
CA ASN A 9 2.32 12.55 -4.70
C ASN A 9 1.41 13.29 -3.71
N ILE A 10 0.71 12.55 -2.85
CA ILE A 10 -0.13 13.10 -1.79
C ILE A 10 0.42 12.60 -0.45
N VAL A 11 0.57 13.50 0.51
CA VAL A 11 1.10 13.21 1.85
C VAL A 11 0.03 13.55 2.89
N LEU A 12 -0.46 12.52 3.59
CA LEU A 12 -1.33 12.66 4.74
C LEU A 12 -0.49 12.91 6.00
N THR A 13 -0.68 14.04 6.67
CA THR A 13 0.03 14.37 7.91
C THR A 13 -0.75 15.33 8.80
N THR A 14 -0.60 15.23 10.12
CA THR A 14 -1.17 16.19 11.07
C THR A 14 -0.33 17.45 11.24
N LYS A 15 0.86 17.50 10.62
CA LYS A 15 1.75 18.66 10.69
C LYS A 15 1.36 19.68 9.63
N ASP A 16 1.33 20.95 10.01
CA ASP A 16 1.21 22.04 9.06
C ASP A 16 2.57 22.27 8.37
N ILE A 17 2.76 21.58 7.23
CA ILE A 17 3.98 21.63 6.43
C ILE A 17 3.65 21.78 4.95
N LYS A 18 4.58 22.36 4.19
CA LYS A 18 4.56 22.36 2.73
C LYS A 18 5.68 21.50 2.20
N LEU A 19 5.39 20.72 1.15
CA LEU A 19 6.35 19.86 0.50
C LEU A 19 6.37 20.17 -1.00
N ASP A 20 7.51 20.64 -1.50
CA ASP A 20 7.65 20.90 -2.92
C ASP A 20 7.49 19.60 -3.72
N GLY A 21 6.56 19.62 -4.67
CA GLY A 21 6.23 18.48 -5.54
C GLY A 21 5.33 17.41 -4.89
N ALA A 22 4.70 17.70 -3.74
CA ALA A 22 3.66 16.87 -3.17
C ALA A 22 2.50 17.72 -2.61
N GLU A 23 1.27 17.24 -2.77
CA GLU A 23 0.10 17.80 -2.10
C GLU A 23 0.07 17.30 -0.65
N VAL A 24 -0.26 18.18 0.29
CA VAL A 24 -0.35 17.84 1.72
C VAL A 24 -1.81 17.93 2.13
N VAL A 25 -2.30 16.87 2.77
CA VAL A 25 -3.66 16.79 3.34
C VAL A 25 -3.57 16.45 4.82
N ASN A 26 -4.54 16.92 5.60
CA ASN A 26 -4.51 16.79 7.05
C ASN A 26 -5.53 15.80 7.62
N SER A 27 -6.40 15.21 6.79
CA SER A 27 -7.34 14.18 7.21
C SER A 27 -7.63 13.14 6.12
N ILE A 28 -8.14 11.99 6.54
CA ILE A 28 -8.59 10.93 5.61
C ILE A 28 -9.75 11.45 4.75
N GLU A 29 -10.68 12.22 5.33
CA GLU A 29 -11.81 12.77 4.58
C GLU A 29 -11.37 13.73 3.48
N GLU A 30 -10.33 14.53 3.74
CA GLU A 30 -9.72 15.39 2.71
C GLU A 30 -9.05 14.54 1.62
N LEU A 31 -8.28 13.52 2.02
CA LEU A 31 -7.66 12.58 1.08
C LEU A 31 -8.71 11.94 0.17
N LEU A 32 -9.77 11.36 0.74
CA LEU A 32 -10.83 10.67 0.00
C LEU A 32 -11.55 11.58 -1.01
N LYS A 33 -11.69 12.88 -0.71
CA LYS A 33 -12.26 13.86 -1.66
C LYS A 33 -11.36 14.15 -2.86
N LEU A 34 -10.05 13.92 -2.73
CA LEU A 34 -9.08 14.11 -3.81
C LEU A 34 -8.90 12.87 -4.68
N LEU A 35 -9.38 11.70 -4.22
CA LEU A 35 -9.26 10.46 -4.96
C LEU A 35 -10.24 10.47 -6.13
N ASN A 36 -9.72 10.24 -7.32
CA ASN A 36 -10.53 10.00 -8.50
C ASN A 36 -10.85 8.50 -8.57
N THR A 37 -12.12 8.13 -8.52
CA THR A 37 -12.56 6.72 -8.60
C THR A 37 -12.34 6.10 -9.98
N GLU A 38 -12.04 6.90 -11.01
CA GLU A 38 -11.71 6.42 -12.35
C GLU A 38 -10.22 6.06 -12.51
N GLU A 39 -9.37 6.42 -11.55
CA GLU A 39 -7.92 6.17 -11.57
C GLU A 39 -7.49 5.24 -10.42
N GLU A 40 -6.49 4.38 -10.68
CA GLU A 40 -5.95 3.50 -9.63
C GLU A 40 -5.02 4.29 -8.69
N THR A 41 -5.43 4.43 -7.44
CA THR A 41 -4.66 5.10 -6.39
C THR A 41 -3.87 4.09 -5.57
N PHE A 42 -2.56 4.31 -5.43
CA PHE A 42 -1.67 3.45 -4.64
C PHE A 42 -1.37 4.06 -3.27
N ILE A 43 -1.64 3.29 -2.21
CA ILE A 43 -1.26 3.62 -0.84
C ILE A 43 0.12 3.02 -0.54
N CYS A 44 1.13 3.86 -0.34
CA CYS A 44 2.53 3.45 -0.16
C CYS A 44 2.99 3.44 1.31
N GLY A 45 2.05 3.33 2.26
CA GLY A 45 2.34 3.19 3.70
C GLY A 45 2.68 4.49 4.44
N GLY A 46 3.21 4.44 5.66
CA GLY A 46 3.56 3.26 6.47
C GLY A 46 2.40 2.65 7.27
N ASP A 47 2.69 1.87 8.31
CA ASP A 47 1.71 1.09 9.11
C ASP A 47 0.43 1.86 9.47
N SER A 48 0.55 3.02 10.11
CA SER A 48 -0.61 3.83 10.49
C SER A 48 -1.49 4.19 9.29
N ILE A 49 -0.90 4.45 8.12
CA ILE A 49 -1.64 4.72 6.88
C ILE A 49 -2.28 3.45 6.35
N TYR A 50 -1.58 2.32 6.35
CA TYR A 50 -2.16 1.04 5.94
C TYR A 50 -3.38 0.67 6.79
N LYS A 51 -3.30 0.78 8.12
CA LYS A 51 -4.43 0.52 9.03
C LYS A 51 -5.64 1.41 8.73
N GLN A 52 -5.40 2.68 8.47
CA GLN A 52 -6.46 3.67 8.19
C GLN A 52 -7.08 3.49 6.79
N MET A 53 -6.29 3.07 5.80
CA MET A 53 -6.72 3.00 4.41
C MET A 53 -7.21 1.62 3.97
N LEU A 54 -6.87 0.54 4.70
CA LEU A 54 -7.28 -0.83 4.36
C LEU A 54 -8.80 -1.00 4.15
N PRO A 55 -9.69 -0.37 4.94
CA PRO A 55 -11.14 -0.47 4.70
C PRO A 55 -11.57 0.06 3.33
N TYR A 56 -10.84 1.04 2.78
CA TYR A 56 -11.13 1.68 1.49
C TYR A 56 -10.42 1.01 0.31
N ALA A 57 -9.54 0.04 0.55
CA ALA A 57 -8.79 -0.60 -0.52
C ALA A 57 -9.62 -1.68 -1.23
N ASP A 58 -9.45 -1.76 -2.55
CA ASP A 58 -10.02 -2.81 -3.42
C ASP A 58 -9.04 -3.96 -3.66
N LYS A 59 -7.74 -3.65 -3.69
CA LYS A 59 -6.65 -4.60 -3.95
C LYS A 59 -5.48 -4.39 -2.99
N LEU A 60 -4.77 -5.49 -2.69
CA LEU A 60 -3.47 -5.45 -2.01
C LEU A 60 -2.41 -6.01 -2.94
N TYR A 61 -1.38 -5.22 -3.21
CA TYR A 61 -0.17 -5.66 -3.90
C TYR A 61 0.89 -5.99 -2.85
N ILE A 62 1.04 -7.27 -2.52
CA ILE A 62 1.90 -7.74 -1.44
C ILE A 62 3.11 -8.47 -2.03
N THR A 63 4.30 -8.14 -1.53
CA THR A 63 5.51 -8.95 -1.77
C THR A 63 5.76 -9.78 -0.52
N HIS A 64 5.55 -11.09 -0.59
CA HIS A 64 5.89 -12.00 0.51
C HIS A 64 7.37 -12.33 0.41
N ILE A 65 8.15 -11.87 1.38
CA ILE A 65 9.58 -12.17 1.50
C ILE A 65 9.72 -13.34 2.47
N PHE A 66 10.35 -14.43 2.01
CA PHE A 66 10.57 -15.65 2.78
C PHE A 66 11.92 -15.59 3.48
N ASP A 67 12.05 -14.64 4.40
CA ASP A 67 13.23 -14.44 5.23
C ASP A 67 12.82 -13.82 6.58
N GLU A 68 13.71 -13.84 7.56
CA GLU A 68 13.44 -13.39 8.92
C GLU A 68 14.19 -12.09 9.23
N PHE A 69 13.49 -11.13 9.83
CA PHE A 69 14.03 -9.83 10.19
C PHE A 69 13.51 -9.40 11.57
N GLU A 70 14.30 -8.63 12.31
CA GLU A 70 13.79 -7.87 13.44
C GLU A 70 12.89 -6.74 12.90
N ALA A 71 11.67 -6.62 13.43
CA ALA A 71 10.69 -5.64 13.01
C ALA A 71 10.03 -4.96 14.21
N ASP A 72 9.79 -3.65 14.09
CA ASP A 72 9.04 -2.83 15.04
C ASP A 72 7.62 -2.50 14.55
N THR A 73 7.34 -2.85 13.30
CA THR A 73 6.18 -2.41 12.54
C THR A 73 5.70 -3.55 11.64
N TYR A 74 4.39 -3.75 11.60
CA TYR A 74 3.75 -4.84 10.85
C TYR A 74 2.67 -4.29 9.93
N PHE A 75 2.48 -4.95 8.78
CA PHE A 75 1.31 -4.71 7.94
C PHE A 75 0.04 -5.15 8.69
N PRO A 76 -1.12 -4.51 8.47
CA PRO A 76 -2.40 -4.99 9.01
C PRO A 76 -2.65 -6.46 8.69
N GLU A 77 -3.41 -7.14 9.54
CA GLU A 77 -3.80 -8.53 9.27
C GLU A 77 -4.63 -8.62 7.99
N ILE A 78 -4.25 -9.54 7.10
CA ILE A 78 -5.02 -9.86 5.90
C ILE A 78 -6.00 -10.97 6.29
N THR A 79 -7.24 -10.59 6.57
CA THR A 79 -8.31 -11.48 7.04
C THR A 79 -8.99 -12.23 5.89
N ASP A 80 -10.03 -13.01 6.20
CA ASP A 80 -10.78 -13.81 5.23
C ASP A 80 -11.64 -12.98 4.25
N GLU A 81 -11.68 -11.65 4.39
CA GLU A 81 -12.27 -10.74 3.40
C GLU A 81 -11.41 -10.63 2.12
N TRP A 82 -10.14 -11.04 2.19
CA TRP A 82 -9.18 -10.92 1.09
C TRP A 82 -8.89 -12.28 0.45
N GLU A 83 -8.94 -12.34 -0.88
CA GLU A 83 -8.63 -13.55 -1.64
C GLU A 83 -7.48 -13.31 -2.59
N ILE A 84 -6.61 -14.32 -2.75
CA ILE A 84 -5.51 -14.25 -3.72
C ILE A 84 -6.10 -14.33 -5.13
N SER A 85 -6.00 -13.25 -5.89
CA SER A 85 -6.40 -13.20 -7.29
C SER A 85 -5.26 -13.60 -8.23
N GLU A 86 -4.02 -13.28 -7.85
CA GLU A 86 -2.83 -13.58 -8.64
C GLU A 86 -1.63 -13.84 -7.73
N SER A 87 -0.78 -14.79 -8.12
CA SER A 87 0.50 -15.04 -7.46
C SER A 87 1.58 -15.33 -8.50
N ILE A 88 2.64 -14.52 -8.48
CA ILE A 88 3.71 -14.53 -9.48
C ILE A 88 5.02 -14.88 -8.77
N CYS A 89 5.60 -16.01 -9.19
CA CYS A 89 6.90 -16.47 -8.73
C CYS A 89 7.80 -16.77 -9.92
N HIS A 90 8.87 -15.99 -10.08
CA HIS A 90 9.90 -16.23 -11.07
C HIS A 90 11.10 -16.95 -10.44
N LYS A 91 11.84 -17.72 -11.25
CA LYS A 91 13.07 -18.41 -10.81
C LYS A 91 14.10 -17.45 -10.21
N GLU A 92 14.18 -16.24 -10.75
CA GLU A 92 15.04 -15.18 -10.24
C GLU A 92 14.66 -14.76 -8.82
N ASN A 93 13.36 -14.68 -8.52
CA ASN A 93 12.88 -14.35 -7.18
C ASN A 93 13.27 -15.43 -6.17
N ILE A 94 13.22 -16.71 -6.55
CA ILE A 94 13.57 -17.84 -5.67
C ILE A 94 15.08 -17.85 -5.37
N ASN A 95 15.91 -17.56 -6.37
CA ASN A 95 17.37 -17.54 -6.24
C ASN A 95 17.91 -16.21 -5.71
N HIS A 96 17.02 -15.24 -5.43
CA HIS A 96 17.41 -13.95 -4.87
C HIS A 96 17.92 -14.12 -3.44
N LYS A 97 18.75 -13.18 -2.97
CA LYS A 97 19.26 -13.17 -1.58
C LYS A 97 18.13 -13.29 -0.55
N HIS A 98 17.01 -12.66 -0.85
CA HIS A 98 15.77 -12.73 -0.09
C HIS A 98 14.69 -13.29 -1.03
N PRO A 99 14.39 -14.60 -0.94
CA PRO A 99 13.38 -15.23 -1.78
C PRO A 99 12.02 -14.57 -1.59
N HIS A 100 11.28 -14.34 -2.67
CA HIS A 100 10.00 -13.64 -2.57
C HIS A 100 8.99 -14.02 -3.65
N VAL A 101 7.72 -13.75 -3.38
CA VAL A 101 6.60 -13.93 -4.30
C VAL A 101 5.77 -12.64 -4.33
N PHE A 102 5.35 -12.24 -5.51
CA PHE A 102 4.37 -11.16 -5.67
C PHE A 102 2.98 -11.75 -5.63
N THR A 103 2.12 -11.24 -4.76
CA THR A 103 0.75 -11.69 -4.60
C THR A 103 -0.19 -10.49 -4.69
N ILE A 104 -1.22 -10.61 -5.52
CA ILE A 104 -2.32 -9.66 -5.56
C ILE A 104 -3.50 -10.28 -4.83
N TYR A 105 -4.02 -9.54 -3.86
CA TYR A 105 -5.27 -9.86 -3.20
C TYR A 105 -6.38 -8.94 -3.71
N THR A 106 -7.59 -9.47 -3.86
CA THR A 106 -8.81 -8.70 -4.12
C THR A 106 -9.78 -8.88 -2.96
N LYS A 107 -10.48 -7.83 -2.57
CA LYS A 107 -11.52 -7.91 -1.55
C LYS A 107 -12.72 -8.71 -2.10
N ASN A 108 -13.20 -9.69 -1.34
CA ASN A 108 -14.36 -10.48 -1.73
C ASN A 108 -15.65 -9.67 -1.48
N SER A 109 -16.28 -9.19 -2.56
CA SER A 109 -17.53 -8.41 -2.48
C SER A 109 -18.77 -9.21 -2.06
N ASN A 110 -18.65 -10.52 -1.81
CA ASN A 110 -19.78 -11.42 -1.50
C ASN A 110 -19.96 -11.75 0.00
N LYS A 111 -19.32 -10.99 0.91
CA LYS A 111 -19.53 -11.10 2.37
C LYS A 111 -19.80 -9.74 2.99
#